data_AF-A0A8K1DD55-F1
#
_entry.id   AF-A0A8K1DD55-F1
#
_cell.length_a   1.000
_cell.length_b   1.000
_cell.length_c   1.000
_cell.angle_alpha   90.00
_cell.angle_beta   90.00
_cell.angle_gamma   90.00
#
_symmetry.space_group_name_H-M   'P 1'
#
loop_
_entity.id
_entity.type
_entity.pdbx_description
1 polymer ?
#
loop_
_entity_poly.entity_id
_entity_poly.type
_entity_poly.pdbx_seq_one_letter_code
_entity_poly.pdbx_strand_id
1 'polypeptide(L)'
;MQTGNTFILYGGLEEMMQNHRQMRMYKTHTSNEGNNMLSLGVHGTFVAVDWDSCISDGGCIEVCPVQVYQWYRTENDVPAAQMVNATSAGTGESHEKEGRKDYTDKSEPIREHDCIWCMACVSVCPTQAIKVEQSNQKIHQEMAEKYRK
;
A
#
# COMPACT_ATOMS: atom_id res chain seq x y z
N MET A 1 -16.20 2.67 34.64
CA MET A 1 -17.20 1.79 33.98
C MET A 1 -16.91 1.83 32.49
N GLN A 2 -16.70 0.66 31.88
CA GLN A 2 -15.99 0.45 30.62
C GLN A 2 -16.68 1.04 29.37
N THR A 3 -15.86 1.48 28.42
CA THR A 3 -16.20 1.93 27.06
C THR A 3 -16.54 0.73 26.16
N GLY A 4 -17.77 0.70 25.65
CA GLY A 4 -18.31 -0.37 24.80
C GLY A 4 -18.09 -0.09 23.30
N ASN A 5 -17.36 -0.99 22.68
CA ASN A 5 -17.03 -1.11 21.27
C ASN A 5 -18.31 -1.24 20.41
N THR A 6 -18.60 -0.28 19.52
CA THR A 6 -19.67 -0.43 18.51
C THR A 6 -19.04 -0.54 17.13
N PHE A 7 -18.74 -1.79 16.80
CA PHE A 7 -18.28 -2.27 15.51
C PHE A 7 -19.51 -2.31 14.57
N ILE A 8 -19.61 -1.38 13.63
CA ILE A 8 -20.48 -1.52 12.47
C ILE A 8 -19.60 -1.47 11.23
N LEU A 9 -19.21 -2.66 10.77
CA LEU A 9 -18.58 -2.91 9.48
C LEU A 9 -19.67 -2.87 8.40
N TYR A 10 -19.47 -2.06 7.36
CA TYR A 10 -20.29 -2.11 6.14
C TYR A 10 -19.59 -3.01 5.10
N GLY A 11 -20.31 -4.06 4.70
CA GLY A 11 -19.85 -5.23 3.94
C GLY A 11 -19.49 -5.02 2.46
N GLY A 12 -18.55 -4.13 2.17
CA GLY A 12 -17.79 -4.10 0.90
C GLY A 12 -16.29 -4.35 1.11
N LEU A 13 -15.75 -3.97 2.26
CA LEU A 13 -14.39 -4.31 2.70
C LEU A 13 -14.26 -5.78 3.12
N GLU A 14 -15.37 -6.44 3.45
CA GLU A 14 -15.35 -7.83 3.89
C GLU A 14 -14.88 -8.79 2.79
N GLU A 15 -15.21 -8.61 1.51
CA GLU A 15 -14.75 -9.54 0.47
C GLU A 15 -13.22 -9.47 0.24
N MET A 16 -12.59 -8.30 0.40
CA MET A 16 -11.13 -8.19 0.44
C MET A 16 -10.52 -8.77 1.74
N MET A 17 -11.25 -8.69 2.86
CA MET A 17 -10.84 -9.25 4.15
C MET A 17 -11.18 -10.74 4.34
N GLN A 18 -12.01 -11.33 3.45
CA GLN A 18 -12.53 -12.70 3.53
C GLN A 18 -11.55 -13.77 3.04
N ASN A 19 -10.37 -13.39 2.52
CA ASN A 19 -9.22 -14.30 2.44
C ASN A 19 -8.55 -14.51 3.81
N HIS A 20 -9.39 -14.71 4.83
CA HIS A 20 -9.04 -14.96 6.23
C HIS A 20 -8.22 -16.26 6.43
N ARG A 21 -8.14 -17.11 5.39
CA ARG A 21 -7.21 -18.25 5.30
C ARG A 21 -5.76 -17.82 5.05
N GLN A 22 -5.54 -16.77 4.27
CA GLN A 22 -4.19 -16.30 3.90
C GLN A 22 -3.62 -15.36 4.97
N MET A 23 -4.46 -14.49 5.55
CA MET A 23 -4.10 -13.64 6.70
C MET A 23 -3.79 -14.42 7.99
N ARG A 24 -4.40 -15.61 8.19
CA ARG A 24 -4.03 -16.50 9.31
C ARG A 24 -2.66 -17.15 9.12
N MET A 25 -2.25 -17.44 7.88
CA MET A 25 -0.90 -17.94 7.58
C MET A 25 0.16 -16.87 7.85
N TYR A 26 -0.11 -15.61 7.51
CA TYR A 26 0.82 -14.51 7.74
C TYR A 26 1.09 -14.20 9.23
N LYS A 27 0.08 -14.37 10.11
CA LYS A 27 0.25 -14.22 11.56
C LYS A 27 0.88 -15.44 12.27
N THR A 28 1.19 -16.54 11.56
CA THR A 28 1.64 -17.80 12.16
C THR A 28 3.00 -18.31 11.65
N HIS A 29 3.87 -17.41 11.19
CA HIS A 29 5.30 -17.71 11.04
C HIS A 29 6.15 -17.04 12.14
N THR A 30 5.80 -17.33 13.38
CA THR A 30 6.80 -17.38 14.46
C THR A 30 6.96 -18.82 14.87
N SER A 31 8.06 -19.45 14.43
CA SER A 31 8.70 -20.50 15.21
C SER A 31 10.17 -20.67 14.81
N ASN A 32 11.04 -20.17 15.69
CA ASN A 32 12.23 -20.84 16.21
C ASN A 32 13.53 -20.96 15.40
N GLU A 33 13.74 -20.17 14.36
CA GLU A 33 15.10 -19.77 13.94
C GLU A 33 15.07 -18.25 13.66
N GLY A 34 16.13 -17.52 14.03
CA GLY A 34 16.18 -16.07 14.13
C GLY A 34 16.05 -15.25 12.82
N ASN A 35 15.12 -15.61 11.94
CA ASN A 35 14.75 -14.87 10.73
C ASN A 35 13.30 -14.38 10.86
N ASN A 36 13.12 -13.23 11.51
CA ASN A 36 11.83 -12.54 11.58
C ASN A 36 11.53 -11.87 10.23
N MET A 37 10.76 -12.51 9.35
CA MET A 37 10.17 -11.85 8.19
C MET A 37 9.19 -10.79 8.69
N LEU A 38 9.59 -9.52 8.66
CA LEU A 38 8.74 -8.40 9.07
C LEU A 38 7.67 -8.16 8.01
N SER A 39 6.44 -8.22 8.50
CA SER A 39 5.24 -7.80 7.81
C SER A 39 5.28 -6.30 7.49
N LEU A 40 5.29 -5.93 6.21
CA LEU A 40 5.22 -4.52 5.77
C LEU A 40 3.77 -4.08 5.51
N GLY A 41 2.93 -4.99 5.01
CA GLY A 41 1.50 -4.74 4.81
C GLY A 41 1.17 -3.98 3.53
N VAL A 42 -0.04 -3.43 3.49
CA VAL A 42 -0.61 -2.77 2.31
C VAL A 42 -0.56 -1.25 2.47
N HIS A 43 -0.03 -0.58 1.46
CA HIS A 43 0.12 0.87 1.39
C HIS A 43 -0.88 1.46 0.39
N GLY A 44 -1.53 2.57 0.75
CA GLY A 44 -2.66 3.16 -0.01
C GLY A 44 -4.03 2.61 0.41
N THR A 45 -5.11 3.12 -0.19
CA THR A 45 -6.48 2.76 0.17
C THR A 45 -7.28 2.19 -1.00
N PHE A 46 -7.51 2.98 -2.04
CA PHE A 46 -8.23 2.56 -3.24
C PHE A 46 -7.30 2.37 -4.44
N VAL A 47 -6.07 2.90 -4.34
CA VAL A 47 -4.92 2.44 -5.11
C VAL A 47 -3.92 1.89 -4.10
N ALA A 48 -3.88 0.57 -3.99
CA ALA A 48 -3.15 -0.12 -2.94
C ALA A 48 -2.01 -0.97 -3.49
N VAL A 49 -0.87 -0.97 -2.79
CA VAL A 49 0.31 -1.80 -3.07
C VAL A 49 0.59 -2.66 -1.86
N ASP A 50 0.58 -3.98 -2.02
CA ASP A 50 1.07 -4.91 -1.02
C ASP A 50 2.61 -4.91 -1.01
N TRP A 51 3.21 -4.33 0.03
CA TRP A 51 4.66 -4.23 0.16
C TRP A 51 5.34 -5.56 0.45
N ASP A 52 4.61 -6.56 0.95
CA ASP A 52 5.14 -7.91 1.16
C ASP A 52 5.29 -8.65 -0.17
N SER A 53 4.37 -8.41 -1.11
CA SER A 53 4.39 -8.99 -2.45
C SER A 53 5.15 -8.13 -3.47
N CYS A 54 5.40 -6.86 -3.17
CA CYS A 54 6.12 -5.95 -4.05
C CYS A 54 7.60 -6.32 -4.10
N ILE A 55 8.08 -6.69 -5.29
CA ILE A 55 9.49 -7.02 -5.53
C ILE A 55 10.33 -5.81 -5.97
N SER A 56 9.82 -4.60 -5.76
CA SER A 56 10.50 -3.36 -6.14
C SER A 56 10.82 -3.29 -7.63
N ASP A 57 9.99 -3.88 -8.50
CA ASP A 57 10.18 -3.82 -9.95
C ASP A 57 10.15 -2.37 -10.42
N GLY A 58 9.06 -1.64 -10.13
CA GLY A 58 8.93 -0.22 -10.47
C GLY A 58 8.24 0.06 -11.81
N GLY A 59 7.79 -0.96 -12.55
CA GLY A 59 7.01 -0.75 -13.77
C GLY A 59 5.72 0.06 -13.55
N CYS A 60 5.17 0.05 -12.33
CA CYS A 60 4.02 0.88 -11.96
C CYS A 60 4.32 2.39 -12.01
N ILE A 61 5.56 2.81 -11.75
CA ILE A 61 5.97 4.23 -11.76
C ILE A 61 6.02 4.75 -13.20
N GLU A 62 6.62 3.99 -14.12
CA GLU A 62 6.73 4.40 -15.53
C GLU A 62 5.42 4.30 -16.30
N VAL A 63 4.59 3.29 -16.01
CA VAL A 63 3.35 3.07 -16.76
C VAL A 63 2.21 3.99 -16.32
N CYS A 64 2.31 4.61 -15.14
CA CYS A 64 1.21 5.41 -14.58
C CYS A 64 1.17 6.79 -15.24
N PRO A 65 0.16 7.12 -16.06
CA PRO A 65 0.12 8.37 -16.82
C PRO A 65 -0.06 9.61 -15.93
N VAL A 66 -0.50 9.41 -14.69
CA VAL A 66 -0.76 10.45 -13.68
C VAL A 66 0.15 10.31 -12.46
N GLN A 67 1.18 9.46 -12.55
CA GLN A 67 2.26 9.36 -11.55
C GLN A 67 1.77 9.21 -10.11
N VAL A 68 0.82 8.30 -9.87
CA VAL A 68 0.30 8.01 -8.51
C VAL A 68 1.39 7.52 -7.56
N TYR A 69 2.36 6.79 -8.09
CA TYR A 69 3.39 6.08 -7.33
C TYR A 69 4.67 6.90 -7.24
N GLN A 70 5.38 6.74 -6.14
CA GLN A 70 6.75 7.21 -5.99
C GLN A 70 7.61 6.17 -5.27
N TRP A 71 8.92 6.27 -5.38
CA TRP A 71 9.85 5.52 -4.54
C TRP A 71 9.88 6.09 -3.13
N TYR A 72 9.51 5.29 -2.11
CA TYR A 72 9.41 5.84 -0.76
C TYR A 72 10.76 6.29 -0.20
N ARG A 73 11.86 5.57 -0.49
CA ARG A 73 13.19 5.90 0.08
C ARG A 73 13.83 7.13 -0.51
N THR A 74 13.38 7.55 -1.69
CA THR A 74 13.83 8.79 -2.30
C THR A 74 13.32 10.02 -1.55
N GLU A 75 12.22 9.87 -0.82
CA GLU A 75 11.73 10.89 0.11
C GLU A 75 12.15 10.59 1.56
N ASN A 76 11.85 9.39 2.04
CA ASN A 76 12.05 8.94 3.41
C ASN A 76 13.03 7.76 3.43
N ASP A 77 14.33 8.03 3.56
CA ASP A 77 15.38 6.99 3.63
C ASP A 77 15.44 6.28 4.99
N VAL A 78 14.34 5.62 5.35
CA VAL A 78 14.20 4.82 6.58
C VAL A 78 13.93 3.36 6.23
N PRO A 79 14.21 2.42 7.15
CA PRO A 79 13.82 1.02 6.96
C PRO A 79 12.32 0.89 6.71
N ALA A 80 11.91 0.00 5.79
CA ALA A 80 10.49 -0.15 5.41
C ALA A 80 9.58 -0.42 6.62
N ALA A 81 10.08 -1.13 7.64
CA ALA A 81 9.35 -1.37 8.89
C ALA A 81 8.99 -0.09 9.68
N GLN A 82 9.68 1.03 9.44
CA GLN A 82 9.43 2.31 10.11
C GLN A 82 8.47 3.21 9.30
N MET A 83 8.19 2.87 8.04
CA MET A 83 7.31 3.66 7.18
C MET A 83 5.85 3.65 7.63
N VAL A 84 5.42 2.62 8.38
CA VAL A 84 4.06 2.54 8.95
C VAL A 84 3.70 3.72 9.86
N ASN A 85 4.72 4.39 10.43
CA ASN A 85 4.56 5.54 11.31
C ASN A 85 5.06 6.86 10.68
N ALA A 86 5.57 6.81 9.45
CA ALA A 86 6.08 7.96 8.74
C ALA A 86 5.00 8.55 7.83
N THR A 87 5.06 9.86 7.62
CA THR A 87 4.21 10.55 6.65
C THR A 87 5.07 11.00 5.49
N SER A 88 4.63 10.72 4.26
CA SER A 88 5.29 11.23 3.05
C SER A 88 4.52 12.46 2.53
N ALA A 89 5.24 13.53 2.20
CA ALA A 89 4.80 14.74 1.52
C ALA A 89 4.61 14.55 0.00
N GLY A 90 5.07 13.44 -0.58
CA GLY A 90 4.89 13.13 -2.00
C GLY A 90 5.95 13.76 -2.91
N THR A 91 7.15 13.96 -2.39
CA THR A 91 8.29 14.57 -3.11
C THR A 91 9.32 13.55 -3.60
N GLY A 92 8.98 12.26 -3.53
CA GLY A 92 9.84 11.19 -4.03
C GLY A 92 9.88 11.13 -5.55
N GLU A 93 10.87 10.39 -6.07
CA GLU A 93 11.00 10.09 -7.50
C GLU A 93 9.80 9.26 -7.97
N SER A 94 9.17 9.69 -9.06
CA SER A 94 7.87 9.19 -9.50
C SER A 94 7.70 9.09 -11.01
N HIS A 95 8.79 9.23 -11.75
CA HIS A 95 8.83 9.14 -13.21
C HIS A 95 9.77 8.03 -13.69
N GLU A 96 10.83 7.75 -12.93
CA GLU A 96 11.89 6.83 -13.36
C GLU A 96 11.92 5.54 -12.52
N LYS A 97 11.79 4.38 -13.20
CA LYS A 97 11.90 3.06 -12.56
C LYS A 97 13.26 2.87 -11.89
N GLU A 98 14.33 3.28 -12.55
CA GLU A 98 15.69 3.17 -12.02
C GLU A 98 16.07 4.30 -11.04
N GLY A 99 15.13 5.21 -10.75
CA GLY A 99 15.28 6.23 -9.71
C GLY A 99 15.21 5.68 -8.28
N ARG A 100 14.93 4.38 -8.10
CA ARG A 100 14.97 3.70 -6.80
C ARG A 100 16.36 3.75 -6.18
N LYS A 101 16.42 3.85 -4.85
CA LYS A 101 17.70 3.83 -4.14
C LYS A 101 18.37 2.45 -4.15
N ASP A 102 17.59 1.39 -3.97
CA ASP A 102 18.01 -0.01 -4.08
C ASP A 102 16.79 -0.94 -4.30
N TYR A 103 17.03 -2.25 -4.39
CA TYR A 103 15.99 -3.27 -4.57
C TYR A 103 15.11 -3.53 -3.31
N THR A 104 15.33 -2.78 -2.24
CA THR A 104 14.45 -2.78 -1.06
C THR A 104 13.48 -1.60 -1.04
N ASP A 105 13.71 -0.61 -1.90
CA ASP A 105 12.84 0.55 -2.09
C ASP A 105 11.49 0.13 -2.67
N LYS A 106 10.39 0.56 -2.07
CA LYS A 106 9.03 0.15 -2.41
C LYS A 106 8.28 1.30 -3.06
N SER A 107 7.40 0.97 -4.00
CA SER A 107 6.50 1.94 -4.62
C SER A 107 5.38 2.31 -3.65
N GLU A 108 5.28 3.59 -3.31
CA GLU A 108 4.26 4.17 -2.44
C GLU A 108 3.19 4.90 -3.29
N PRO A 109 1.91 4.54 -3.20
CA PRO A 109 0.81 5.20 -3.94
C PRO A 109 0.34 6.50 -3.24
N ILE A 110 1.25 7.45 -3.04
CA ILE A 110 0.97 8.67 -2.26
C ILE A 110 -0.07 9.60 -2.93
N ARG A 111 -0.13 9.60 -4.27
CA ARG A 111 -1.05 10.42 -5.07
C ARG A 111 -2.25 9.61 -5.56
N GLU A 112 -2.80 8.73 -4.71
CA GLU A 112 -3.92 7.87 -5.12
C GLU A 112 -5.14 8.66 -5.61
N HIS A 113 -5.36 9.88 -5.11
CA HIS A 113 -6.40 10.81 -5.55
C HIS A 113 -6.36 11.19 -7.04
N ASP A 114 -5.18 11.13 -7.68
CA ASP A 114 -5.00 11.43 -9.09
C ASP A 114 -5.32 10.25 -10.01
N CYS A 115 -5.55 9.05 -9.44
CA CYS A 115 -5.76 7.84 -10.22
C CYS A 115 -6.99 7.93 -11.14
N ILE A 116 -6.76 7.63 -12.41
CA ILE A 116 -7.80 7.62 -13.46
C ILE A 116 -8.34 6.22 -13.79
N TRP A 117 -8.03 5.22 -12.95
CA TRP A 117 -8.51 3.84 -13.09
C TRP A 117 -8.18 3.16 -14.43
N CYS A 118 -7.06 3.50 -15.05
CA CYS A 118 -6.65 2.91 -16.33
C CYS A 118 -6.13 1.47 -16.21
N MET A 119 -5.91 0.97 -14.99
CA MET A 119 -5.40 -0.38 -14.67
C MET A 119 -4.02 -0.73 -15.26
N ALA A 120 -3.30 0.23 -15.81
CA ALA A 120 -1.99 0.00 -16.41
C ALA A 120 -0.99 -0.57 -15.38
N CYS A 121 -0.97 -0.02 -14.17
CA CYS A 121 -0.12 -0.47 -13.07
C CYS A 121 -0.40 -1.92 -12.63
N VAL A 122 -1.67 -2.34 -12.63
CA VAL A 122 -2.06 -3.71 -12.30
C VAL A 122 -1.56 -4.67 -13.38
N SER A 123 -1.68 -4.29 -14.66
CA SER A 123 -1.28 -5.13 -15.78
C SER A 123 0.23 -5.36 -15.89
N VAL A 124 1.04 -4.37 -15.51
CA VAL A 124 2.51 -4.46 -15.60
C VAL A 124 3.12 -5.12 -14.35
N CYS A 125 2.39 -5.21 -13.24
CA CYS A 125 2.92 -5.69 -11.97
C CYS A 125 3.19 -7.22 -12.03
N PRO A 126 4.46 -7.66 -12.00
CA PRO A 126 4.79 -9.08 -12.19
C PRO A 126 4.27 -9.98 -11.06
N THR A 127 4.15 -9.45 -9.85
CA THR A 127 3.65 -10.19 -8.68
C THR A 127 2.18 -9.93 -8.35
N GLN A 128 1.48 -9.15 -9.18
CA GLN A 128 0.09 -8.73 -8.92
C GLN A 128 -0.12 -8.10 -7.53
N ALA A 129 0.90 -7.42 -7.00
CA ALA A 129 0.86 -6.76 -5.70
C ALA A 129 -0.04 -5.49 -5.66
N ILE A 130 -0.52 -5.02 -6.81
CA ILE A 130 -1.28 -3.78 -6.94
C ILE A 130 -2.76 -4.07 -7.13
N LYS A 131 -3.60 -3.37 -6.37
CA LYS A 131 -5.06 -3.37 -6.53
C LYS A 131 -5.57 -1.95 -6.69
N VAL A 132 -6.50 -1.77 -7.62
CA VAL A 132 -7.19 -0.50 -7.86
C VAL A 132 -8.68 -0.78 -7.83
N GLU A 133 -9.41 -0.11 -6.94
CA GLU A 133 -10.84 -0.32 -6.73
C GLU A 133 -11.58 1.02 -6.66
N GLN A 134 -12.45 1.29 -7.63
CA GLN A 134 -13.15 2.57 -7.71
C GLN A 134 -14.19 2.72 -6.59
N SER A 135 -14.82 1.62 -6.16
CA SER A 135 -15.82 1.69 -5.10
C SER A 135 -15.26 2.19 -3.76
N ASN A 136 -13.95 2.01 -3.54
CA ASN A 136 -13.29 2.40 -2.30
C ASN A 136 -12.94 3.90 -2.24
N GLN A 137 -13.02 4.63 -3.36
CA GLN A 137 -12.69 6.06 -3.40
C GLN A 137 -13.58 6.90 -2.47
N LYS A 138 -14.87 6.58 -2.39
CA LYS A 138 -15.81 7.28 -1.51
C LYS A 138 -15.41 7.15 -0.04
N ILE A 139 -15.01 5.94 0.36
CA ILE A 139 -14.57 5.65 1.72
C ILE A 139 -13.28 6.42 2.02
N HIS A 140 -12.32 6.46 1.08
CA HIS A 140 -11.11 7.25 1.22
C HIS A 140 -11.42 8.73 1.48
N GLN A 141 -12.31 9.33 0.70
CA GLN A 141 -12.69 10.74 0.84
C GLN A 141 -13.36 11.02 2.19
N GLU A 142 -14.34 10.19 2.58
CA GLU A 142 -15.03 10.31 3.87
C GLU A 142 -14.06 10.22 5.06
N MET A 143 -13.08 9.31 4.98
CA MET A 143 -12.06 9.15 6.01
C MET A 143 -11.08 10.32 6.01
N ALA A 144 -10.62 10.77 4.84
CA ALA A 144 -9.73 11.93 4.73
C ALA A 144 -10.36 13.19 5.33
N GLU A 145 -11.64 13.46 5.03
CA GLU A 145 -12.38 14.59 5.61
C GLU A 145 -12.49 14.51 7.13
N LYS A 146 -12.76 13.30 7.66
CA LYS A 146 -12.87 13.06 9.10
C LYS A 146 -11.57 13.35 9.87
N TYR A 147 -10.42 13.09 9.26
CA TYR A 147 -9.10 13.24 9.87
C TYR A 147 -8.36 14.54 9.48
N ARG A 148 -8.96 15.42 8.68
CA ARG A 148 -8.42 16.74 8.28
C ARG A 148 -8.50 17.80 9.41
N LYS A 149 -8.14 17.47 10.64
CA LYS A 149 -8.18 18.38 11.81
C LYS A 149 -6.81 18.90 12.20
#